data_AF-A0A512J6E2-F1
#
_entry.id   AF-A0A512J6E2-F1
#
_cell.length_a   1.000
_cell.length_b   1.000
_cell.length_c   1.000
_cell.angle_alpha   90.00
_cell.angle_beta   90.00
_cell.angle_gamma   90.00
#
_symmetry.space_group_name_H-M   'P 1'
#
loop_
_entity.id
_entity.type
_entity.pdbx_description
1 polymer ?
#
loop_
_entity_poly.entity_id
_entity_poly.type
_entity_poly.pdbx_seq_one_letter_code
_entity_poly.pdbx_strand_id
1 'polypeptide(L)' 'MTGSPFELLDLVRLPDGRVGAIVGVWNLGEAYEIDVGNVRETWSADDLTMTD' A
#
# COMPACT_ATOMS: atom_id res chain seq x y z
N MET A 1 8.60 3.87 -24.13
CA MET A 1 8.44 4.12 -22.69
C MET A 1 7.32 3.21 -22.22
N THR A 2 7.66 2.09 -21.60
CA THR A 2 6.70 1.20 -20.96
C THR A 2 6.34 1.83 -19.62
N GLY A 3 5.17 2.47 -19.54
CA GLY A 3 4.60 2.87 -18.26
C GLY A 3 4.40 1.61 -17.43
N SER A 4 5.00 1.59 -16.24
CA SER A 4 4.84 0.48 -15.31
C SER A 4 3.36 0.38 -14.93
N PRO A 5 2.75 -0.82 -14.81
CA PRO A 5 1.37 -0.98 -14.36
C PRO A 5 1.13 -0.53 -12.90
N PHE A 6 2.15 0.04 -12.27
CA PHE A 6 2.24 0.53 -10.90
C PHE A 6 1.92 2.02 -10.76
N GLU A 7 1.31 2.66 -11.77
CA GLU A 7 0.96 4.09 -11.71
C GLU A 7 -0.20 4.44 -10.75
N LEU A 8 -0.69 3.47 -9.97
CA LEU A 8 -1.56 3.67 -8.80
C LEU A 8 -0.98 2.96 -7.57
N LEU A 9 0.26 3.30 -7.23
CA LEU A 9 0.90 2.94 -5.98
C LEU A 9 0.81 4.15 -5.03
N ASP A 10 -0.35 4.36 -4.43
CA ASP A 10 -0.44 5.31 -3.32
C ASP A 10 0.50 4.83 -2.22
N LEU A 11 1.40 5.72 -1.81
CA LEU A 11 2.36 5.46 -0.75
C LEU A 11 1.67 5.66 0.59
N VAL A 12 1.87 4.68 1.46
CA VAL A 12 1.31 4.69 2.81
C VAL A 12 2.40 4.43 3.83
N ARG A 13 2.26 5.09 4.97
CA ARG A 13 3.09 4.85 6.14
C ARG A 13 2.42 3.83 7.04
N LEU A 14 3.16 2.78 7.37
CA LEU A 14 2.76 1.73 8.29
C LEU A 14 2.98 2.17 9.75
N PRO A 15 2.26 1.59 10.73
CA PRO A 15 2.40 1.93 12.16
C PRO A 15 3.81 1.74 12.72
N ASP A 16 4.58 0.83 12.14
CA ASP A 16 5.98 0.58 12.51
C ASP A 16 6.97 1.61 11.92
N GLY A 17 6.46 2.60 11.18
CA GLY A 17 7.23 3.68 10.57
C GLY A 17 7.79 3.36 9.18
N ARG A 18 7.62 2.13 8.68
CA ARG A 18 7.97 1.77 7.29
C ARG A 18 7.03 2.47 6.30
N VAL A 19 7.49 2.60 5.07
CA VAL A 19 6.67 3.07 3.95
C VAL A 19 6.48 1.91 3.00
N GLY A 20 5.24 1.71 2.58
CA GLY A 20 4.87 0.69 1.61
C GLY A 20 4.00 1.29 0.50
N ALA A 21 3.80 0.50 -0.54
CA ALA A 21 3.01 0.89 -1.69
C ALA A 21 1.76 0.02 -1.77
N ILE A 22 0.58 0.64 -1.89
CA ILE A 22 -0.67 -0.12 -2.07
C ILE A 22 -0.64 -0.80 -3.43
N VAL A 23 -0.65 -2.13 -3.44
CA VAL A 23 -0.70 -2.97 -4.66
C VAL A 23 -2.04 -3.65 -4.86
N GLY A 24 -2.92 -3.64 -3.85
CA GLY A 24 -4.25 -4.22 -3.93
C GLY A 24 -5.19 -3.66 -2.88
N VAL A 25 -6.49 -3.63 -3.21
CA VAL A 25 -7.56 -3.19 -2.32
C VAL A 25 -8.58 -4.32 -2.20
N TRP A 26 -8.92 -4.68 -0.98
CA TRP A 26 -9.82 -5.77 -0.62
C TRP A 26 -10.98 -5.24 0.22
N ASN A 27 -12.03 -6.04 0.36
CA ASN A 27 -13.19 -5.75 1.22
C ASN A 27 -13.72 -4.30 1.05
N LEU A 28 -13.90 -3.86 -0.20
CA LEU A 28 -14.42 -2.52 -0.52
C LEU A 28 -13.59 -1.35 0.06
N GLY A 29 -12.30 -1.55 0.34
CA GLY A 29 -11.42 -0.52 0.90
C GLY A 29 -11.14 -0.66 2.39
N GLU A 30 -11.62 -1.73 3.04
CA GLU A 30 -11.32 -2.01 4.46
C GLU A 30 -9.95 -2.67 4.66
N ALA A 31 -9.39 -3.30 3.63
CA ALA A 31 -8.07 -3.91 3.69
C ALA A 31 -7.25 -3.67 2.43
N TYR A 32 -5.94 -3.56 2.59
CA TYR A 32 -4.99 -3.24 1.53
C TYR A 32 -3.88 -4.28 1.50
N GLU A 33 -3.48 -4.70 0.30
CA GLU A 33 -2.23 -5.41 0.09
C GLU A 33 -1.15 -4.36 -0.17
N ILE A 34 -0.11 -4.37 0.65
CA ILE A 34 0.96 -3.38 0.64
C ILE A 34 2.26 -4.10 0.36
N ASP A 35 2.97 -3.62 -0.65
CA ASP A 35 4.33 -4.03 -0.94
C ASP A 35 5.33 -3.21 -0.10
N VAL A 36 6.08 -3.89 0.75
CA VAL A 36 7.10 -3.30 1.62
C VAL A 36 8.46 -3.86 1.20
N GLY A 37 8.99 -3.32 0.11
CA GLY A 37 10.26 -3.74 -0.47
C GLY A 37 10.16 -5.06 -1.24
N ASN A 38 10.22 -6.20 -0.53
CA ASN A 38 10.17 -7.55 -1.13
C ASN A 38 9.14 -8.47 -0.44
N VAL A 39 8.30 -7.91 0.42
CA VAL A 39 7.29 -8.64 1.17
C VAL A 39 5.94 -7.98 0.94
N ARG A 40 4.92 -8.79 0.67
CA ARG A 40 3.53 -8.35 0.62
C ARG A 40 2.86 -8.60 1.95
N GLU A 41 2.30 -7.54 2.50
CA GLU A 41 1.61 -7.57 3.78
C GLU A 41 0.16 -7.12 3.58
N THR A 42 -0.77 -7.68 4.36
CA THR A 42 -2.16 -7.23 4.36
C THR A 42 -2.41 -6.36 5.59
N TRP A 43 -2.94 -5.16 5.37
CA TRP A 43 -3.16 -4.16 6.40
C TRP A 43 -4.60 -3.63 6.35
N SER A 44 -5.14 -3.25 7.51
CA SER A 44 -6.44 -2.57 7.59
C SER A 44 -6.31 -1.12 7.11
N ALA A 45 -7.39 -0.55 6.58
CA ALA A 45 -7.47 0.88 6.26
C ALA A 45 -7.12 1.78 7.46
N ASP A 46 -7.62 1.42 8.64
CA ASP A 46 -7.50 2.24 9.86
C ASP A 46 -6.07 2.33 10.39
N ASP A 47 -5.20 1.39 10.01
CA ASP A 47 -3.80 1.35 10.44
C ASP A 47 -2.88 2.16 9.52
N LEU A 48 -3.38 2.64 8.38
CA LEU A 48 -2.58 3.27 7.33
C LEU A 48 -2.72 4.78 7.36
N THR A 49 -1.60 5.47 7.21
CA THR A 49 -1.59 6.92 6.99
C THR A 49 -1.08 7.20 5.59
N MET A 50 -1.87 7.94 4.78
CA MET A 50 -1.42 8.40 3.47
C MET A 50 -0.20 9.30 3.61
N THR A 51 0.79 9.11 2.75
CA THR A 51 1.93 10.04 2.66
C THR A 51 1.64 11.10 1.60
N ASP A 52 1.92 12.36 1.91
CA ASP A 52 1.87 13.50 0.97
C ASP A 52 2.97 13.40 -0.10
#